data_AF-A0A965JKF5-F1
#
_entry.id   AF-A0A965JKF5-F1
#
_cell.length_a   1.000
_cell.length_b   1.000
_cell.length_c   1.000
_cell.angle_alpha   90.00
_cell.angle_beta   90.00
_cell.angle_gamma   90.00
#
_symmetry.space_group_name_H-M   'P 1'
#
loop_
_entity.id
_entity.type
_entity.pdbx_description
1 polymer ?
#
loop_
_entity_poly.entity_id
_entity_poly.type
_entity_poly.pdbx_seq_one_letter_code
_entity_poly.pdbx_strand_id
1 'polypeptide(L)' 'MDITLLVFLILLNGAFAMSEMALTATRKARLQVLVESGDAGAVAAMDLH' A
#
# COMPACT_ATOMS: atom_id res chain seq x y z
N MET A 1 -20.36 24.54 -12.23
CA MET A 1 -19.42 24.52 -11.09
C MET A 1 -19.45 23.17 -10.38
N ASP A 2 -20.54 22.43 -10.51
CA ASP A 2 -20.77 21.14 -9.83
C ASP A 2 -19.96 19.98 -10.41
N ILE A 3 -19.85 19.90 -11.74
CA ILE A 3 -19.10 18.80 -12.41
C ILE A 3 -17.61 18.85 -12.06
N THR A 4 -17.02 20.05 -12.02
CA THR A 4 -15.60 20.22 -11.65
C THR A 4 -15.33 19.79 -10.22
N LEU A 5 -16.22 20.16 -9.28
CA LEU A 5 -16.13 19.73 -7.89
C LEU A 5 -16.34 18.22 -7.73
N LEU A 6 -17.27 17.64 -8.48
CA LEU A 6 -17.56 16.21 -8.46
C LEU A 6 -16.38 15.39 -8.97
N VAL A 7 -15.78 15.78 -10.10
CA VAL A 7 -14.57 15.12 -10.63
C VAL A 7 -13.40 15.26 -9.65
N PHE A 8 -13.20 16.44 -9.07
CA PHE A 8 -12.17 16.66 -8.06
C PHE A 8 -12.35 15.73 -6.84
N LEU A 9 -13.58 15.63 -6.31
CA LEU A 9 -13.89 14.78 -5.16
C LEU A 9 -13.73 13.29 -5.46
N ILE A 10 -14.04 12.83 -6.68
CA ILE A 10 -13.80 11.44 -7.11
C ILE A 10 -12.31 11.14 -7.14
N LEU A 11 -11.51 11.99 -7.78
CA LEU A 11 -10.05 11.81 -7.85
C LEU A 11 -9.42 11.84 -6.45
N LEU A 12 -9.87 12.75 -5.60
CA LEU A 12 -9.40 12.88 -4.24
C LEU A 12 -9.74 11.64 -3.41
N ASN A 13 -10.96 11.12 -3.49
CA ASN A 13 -11.34 9.87 -2.82
C ASN A 13 -10.57 8.67 -3.35
N GLY A 14 -10.36 8.57 -4.66
CA GLY A 14 -9.55 7.50 -5.27
C GLY A 14 -8.10 7.54 -4.79
N ALA A 15 -7.50 8.74 -4.73
CA ALA A 15 -6.15 8.92 -4.22
C ALA A 15 -6.02 8.56 -2.73
N PHE A 16 -7.01 8.93 -1.90
CA PHE A 16 -7.01 8.57 -0.48
C PHE A 16 -7.27 7.08 -0.24
N ALA A 17 -8.21 6.46 -0.96
CA ALA A 17 -8.47 5.03 -0.87
C ALA A 17 -7.22 4.20 -1.25
N MET A 18 -6.49 4.63 -2.28
CA MET A 18 -5.23 3.98 -2.69
C MET A 18 -4.07 4.26 -1.74
N SER A 19 -4.07 5.38 -1.00
CA SER A 19 -2.96 5.74 -0.10
C SER A 19 -2.86 4.80 1.11
N GLU A 20 -3.99 4.37 1.69
CA GLU A 20 -3.98 3.39 2.79
C GLU A 20 -3.53 2.00 2.34
N MET A 21 -3.97 1.57 1.16
CA MET A 21 -3.53 0.32 0.54
C MET A 21 -2.04 0.38 0.15
N ALA A 22 -1.57 1.50 -0.41
CA ALA A 22 -0.17 1.69 -0.80
C ALA A 22 0.76 1.73 0.43
N LEU A 23 0.35 2.38 1.52
CA LEU A 23 1.12 2.43 2.76
C LEU A 23 1.27 1.03 3.40
N THR A 24 0.23 0.21 3.31
CA THR A 24 0.26 -1.17 3.81
C THR A 24 1.02 -2.11 2.87
N ALA A 25 0.84 -1.96 1.56
CA ALA A 25 1.56 -2.70 0.53
C ALA A 25 3.08 -2.41 0.55
N THR A 26 3.50 -1.18 0.85
CA THR A 26 4.92 -0.82 0.96
C THR A 26 5.62 -1.60 2.08
N ARG A 27 4.95 -1.83 3.21
CA ARG A 27 5.50 -2.67 4.28
C ARG A 27 5.65 -4.13 3.84
N LYS A 28 4.65 -4.68 3.16
CA LYS A 28 4.67 -6.05 2.64
C LYS A 28 5.71 -6.25 1.53
N ALA A 29 5.82 -5.28 0.61
CA ALA A 29 6.82 -5.27 -0.46
C ALA A 29 8.25 -5.19 0.08
N ARG A 30 8.50 -4.38 1.11
CA ARG A 30 9.84 -4.34 1.76
C ARG A 30 10.16 -5.66 2.46
N LEU A 31 9.19 -6.29 3.14
CA LEU A 31 9.39 -7.61 3.74
C LEU A 31 9.63 -8.69 2.67
N GLN A 32 8.91 -8.65 1.55
CA GLN A 32 9.13 -9.56 0.43
C GLN A 32 10.54 -9.42 -0.16
N VAL A 33 11.07 -8.20 -0.31
CA VAL A 33 12.44 -7.99 -0.78
C VAL A 33 13.46 -8.57 0.22
N LEU A 34 13.22 -8.44 1.53
CA LEU A 34 14.06 -9.04 2.57
C LEU A 34 14.02 -10.58 2.53
N VAL A 35 12.84 -11.16 2.31
CA VAL A 35 12.64 -12.61 2.11
C VAL A 35 13.38 -13.11 0.86
N GLU A 36 13.24 -12.41 -0.26
CA GLU A 36 13.95 -12.75 -1.51
C GLU A 36 15.47 -12.63 -1.37
N SER A 37 15.96 -11.71 -0.52
CA SER A 37 17.39 -11.60 -0.19
C SER A 37 17.92 -12.70 0.74
N GLY A 38 17.07 -13.65 1.15
CA GLY A 38 17.46 -14.84 1.92
C GLY A 38 17.48 -14.64 3.44
N ASP A 39 16.89 -13.56 3.96
CA ASP A 39 16.78 -13.33 5.40
C ASP A 39 15.68 -14.23 5.99
N ALA A 40 16.11 -15.30 6.66
CA ALA A 40 15.21 -16.26 7.32
C ALA A 40 14.33 -15.61 8.40
N GLY A 41 14.77 -14.50 9.01
CA GLY A 41 13.98 -13.75 9.98
C GLY A 41 12.83 -12.99 9.31
N ALA A 42 13.00 -12.55 8.07
CA ALA A 42 11.96 -11.87 7.31
C ALA A 42 10.83 -12.83 6.88
N VAL A 43 11.13 -14.12 6.64
CA VAL A 43 10.13 -15.16 6.34
C VAL A 43 9.23 -15.39 7.55
N ALA A 44 9.83 -15.57 8.72
CA ALA A 44 9.08 -15.74 9.97
C ALA A 44 8.23 -14.50 10.30
N ALA A 45 8.73 -13.29 9.99
CA ALA A 45 7.98 -12.06 10.16
C ALA A 45 6.82 -11.90 9.16
N MET A 46 6.92 -12.47 7.95
CA MET A 46 5.78 -12.52 7.01
C MET A 46 4.71 -13.53 7.45
N ASP A 47 5.11 -14.70 7.97
CA ASP A 47 4.18 -15.76 8.39
C ASP A 47 3.42 -15.41 9.68
N LEU A 48 3.96 -14.52 10.51
CA LEU A 48 3.32 -14.08 11.77
C LEU A 48 2.29 -12.94 11.57
N HIS A 49 2.19 -12.35 10.37
CA HIS A 49 1.28 -11.23 10.06
C HIS A 49 0.04 -11.68 9.29
#